data_AF-A0A8J7WXA4-F1
#
_entry.id   AF-A0A8J7WXA4-F1
#
_cell.length_a   1.000
_cell.length_b   1.000
_cell.length_c   1.000
_cell.angle_alpha   90.00
_cell.angle_beta   90.00
_cell.angle_gamma   90.00
#
_symmetry.space_group_name_H-M   'P 1'
#
loop_
_entity.id
_entity.type
_entity.pdbx_description
1 polymer ?
#
loop_
_entity_poly.entity_id
_entity_poly.type
_entity_poly.pdbx_seq_one_letter_code
_entity_poly.pdbx_strand_id
1 'polypeptide(L)'
;MKNIDKASSKLLIIDDDPVIRESVSVYLEDSGFVVFEADDGFQGLEIFRQSRPDVLLLDLRMPGLDGLDVLAEVHRENGDIPVIVITGVGVLQDAVVALRHGAFDFVTKPITDLAVLEHSVTNALNQTRLKKENVAYRLYLEEEVGKKGQSLEQRTIELEEANRQLQQEMSERIRSAEALRRSEKQLREIIGFFEGFIFTCTPDGSIDFMNDKLQAHIGSEPCSGLCHELICAQDSPCSWCKGHLAFQGQTVRTEFFNPRDSRWYHVIHSPVFNTQEEVHKFQTIMIDITERKQAEDFLRHSEAKWRKQSQRLQSYMHGSDRFMGIVGKSQAMHEVYEAMLKAANSNAHVIIYGESGTGKEMAAHTIHTLSERGERPFITVHCGALPENLIESEFFGYVKGAFTGAQSDKPGYLDAAHGGTLFMDEIGELSLNMQVKLLRAIEGQGYTPLGGREVKKADVRIIAATNKDLSQLMRAGSIRKDFFYRIHIIPITLPPLRHRTDDIPLLIHHFLQQNSDTNQSVSLPKKVMQSMMNYDWPGNVRELQNTIHRYLAFGHIDFFSPQKEEKRTIHNPSFGEPGTDHLKLQDVLEAREREYIDYLLHEYKWHRSKVSEILGIDRRTLFRKMKAHGL
;
A
#
# COMPACT_ATOMS: atom_id res chain seq x y z
N MET A 1 -28.81 -86.43 -38.79
CA MET A 1 -27.92 -86.76 -39.92
C MET A 1 -28.80 -87.09 -41.10
N LYS A 2 -28.70 -86.35 -42.23
CA LYS A 2 -29.33 -86.79 -43.47
C LYS A 2 -28.62 -88.09 -43.90
N ASN A 3 -29.37 -89.18 -44.07
CA ASN A 3 -28.86 -90.43 -44.62
C ASN A 3 -28.40 -90.17 -46.06
N ILE A 4 -27.36 -90.90 -46.50
CA ILE A 4 -26.90 -90.86 -47.90
C ILE A 4 -28.09 -91.19 -48.79
N ASP A 5 -28.32 -90.37 -49.80
CA ASP A 5 -29.30 -90.66 -50.83
C ASP A 5 -28.69 -91.66 -51.81
N LYS A 6 -28.75 -92.95 -51.45
CA LYS A 6 -28.16 -94.04 -52.23
C LYS A 6 -28.67 -94.02 -53.68
N ALA A 7 -29.95 -93.66 -53.87
CA ALA A 7 -30.66 -93.59 -55.14
C ALA A 7 -30.06 -92.63 -56.19
N SER A 8 -29.18 -91.71 -55.78
CA SER A 8 -28.50 -90.76 -56.69
C SER A 8 -26.99 -90.94 -56.76
N SER A 9 -26.42 -91.87 -55.98
CA SER A 9 -24.97 -92.10 -55.92
C SER A 9 -24.55 -93.08 -57.01
N LYS A 10 -23.59 -92.66 -57.84
CA LYS A 10 -23.09 -93.45 -58.97
C LYS A 10 -21.84 -94.24 -58.59
N LEU A 11 -21.84 -95.53 -58.85
CA LEU A 11 -20.71 -96.42 -58.64
C LEU A 11 -20.20 -96.93 -59.99
N LEU A 12 -18.90 -97.10 -60.15
CA LEU A 12 -18.32 -97.76 -61.31
C LEU A 12 -17.53 -98.97 -60.85
N ILE A 13 -17.85 -100.15 -61.38
CA ILE A 13 -17.16 -101.41 -61.11
C ILE A 13 -16.32 -101.76 -62.33
N ILE A 14 -15.03 -102.01 -62.12
CA ILE A 14 -14.10 -102.45 -63.15
C ILE A 14 -13.48 -103.77 -62.67
N ASP A 15 -13.90 -104.88 -63.27
CA ASP A 15 -13.50 -106.24 -62.88
C ASP A 15 -13.60 -107.13 -64.11
N ASP A 16 -12.58 -107.93 -64.43
CA ASP A 16 -12.59 -108.79 -65.63
C ASP A 16 -13.38 -110.09 -65.41
N ASP A 17 -13.63 -110.49 -64.17
CA ASP A 17 -14.44 -111.66 -63.83
C ASP A 17 -15.94 -111.31 -63.93
N PRO A 18 -16.66 -111.85 -64.95
CA PRO A 18 -18.07 -111.52 -65.16
C PRO A 18 -18.96 -111.99 -64.01
N VAL A 19 -18.58 -113.06 -63.31
CA VAL A 19 -19.37 -113.61 -62.19
C VAL A 19 -19.30 -112.65 -60.99
N ILE A 20 -18.11 -112.13 -60.70
CA ILE A 20 -17.91 -111.20 -59.59
C ILE A 20 -18.56 -109.86 -59.93
N ARG A 21 -18.30 -109.33 -61.12
CA ARG A 21 -18.86 -108.06 -61.58
C ARG A 21 -20.39 -108.04 -61.54
N GLU A 22 -21.05 -109.06 -62.09
CA GLU A 22 -22.53 -109.19 -62.07
C GLU A 22 -23.04 -109.33 -60.63
N SER A 23 -22.41 -110.17 -59.80
CA SER A 23 -22.86 -110.38 -58.40
C SER A 23 -22.78 -109.11 -57.54
N VAL A 24 -21.71 -108.32 -57.69
CA VAL A 24 -21.50 -107.08 -56.95
C VAL A 24 -22.42 -105.99 -57.48
N SER A 25 -22.59 -105.91 -58.80
CA SER A 25 -23.48 -104.95 -59.46
C SER A 25 -24.92 -105.13 -58.99
N VAL A 26 -25.48 -106.34 -59.13
CA VAL A 26 -26.86 -106.66 -58.72
C VAL A 26 -27.10 -106.32 -57.25
N TYR A 27 -26.17 -106.69 -56.36
CA TYR A 27 -26.33 -106.40 -54.93
C TYR A 27 -26.31 -104.90 -54.62
N LEU A 28 -25.41 -104.13 -55.25
CA LEU A 28 -25.31 -102.69 -55.00
C LEU A 28 -26.48 -101.92 -55.65
N GLU A 29 -26.99 -102.37 -56.79
CA GLU A 29 -28.23 -101.85 -57.38
C GLU A 29 -29.44 -102.11 -56.48
N ASP A 30 -29.59 -103.33 -55.94
CA ASP A 30 -30.63 -103.69 -54.96
C ASP A 30 -30.51 -102.87 -53.66
N SER A 31 -29.28 -102.51 -53.28
CA SER A 31 -28.99 -101.62 -52.15
C SER A 31 -29.30 -100.15 -52.46
N GLY A 32 -29.69 -99.84 -53.70
CA GLY A 32 -30.20 -98.56 -54.15
C GLY A 32 -29.17 -97.68 -54.86
N PHE A 33 -28.00 -98.18 -55.24
CA PHE A 33 -26.98 -97.40 -55.96
C PHE A 33 -27.20 -97.46 -57.49
N VAL A 34 -26.70 -96.45 -58.22
CA VAL A 34 -26.62 -96.50 -59.69
C VAL A 34 -25.28 -97.09 -60.07
N VAL A 35 -25.26 -98.31 -60.61
CA VAL A 35 -24.00 -99.01 -60.92
C VAL A 35 -23.70 -98.95 -62.42
N PHE A 36 -22.43 -98.68 -62.74
CA PHE A 36 -21.86 -98.82 -64.07
C PHE A 36 -20.83 -99.94 -64.02
N GLU A 37 -20.78 -100.75 -65.07
CA GLU A 37 -19.89 -101.91 -65.16
C GLU A 37 -18.89 -101.75 -66.30
N ALA A 38 -17.66 -102.19 -66.08
CA ALA A 38 -16.64 -102.33 -67.09
C ALA A 38 -15.92 -103.68 -66.96
N ASP A 39 -15.61 -104.31 -68.09
CA ASP A 39 -14.93 -105.61 -68.16
C ASP A 39 -13.40 -105.50 -68.32
N ASP A 40 -12.87 -104.32 -68.61
CA ASP A 40 -11.44 -104.03 -68.62
C ASP A 40 -11.12 -102.59 -68.20
N GLY A 41 -9.84 -102.33 -67.92
CA GLY A 41 -9.38 -101.02 -67.46
C GLY A 41 -9.53 -99.88 -68.49
N PHE A 42 -9.52 -100.16 -69.81
CA PHE A 42 -9.70 -99.15 -70.85
C PHE A 42 -11.16 -98.70 -70.94
N GLN A 43 -12.08 -99.68 -70.96
CA GLN A 43 -13.52 -99.42 -70.91
C GLN A 43 -13.89 -98.72 -69.59
N GLY A 44 -13.29 -99.15 -68.47
CA GLY A 44 -13.48 -98.53 -67.16
C GLY A 44 -13.12 -97.04 -67.14
N LEU A 45 -11.97 -96.65 -67.71
CA LEU A 45 -11.58 -95.24 -67.81
C LEU A 45 -12.50 -94.43 -68.74
N GLU A 46 -13.00 -95.03 -69.82
CA GLU A 46 -13.96 -94.36 -70.70
C GLU A 46 -15.27 -94.07 -69.97
N ILE A 47 -15.83 -95.06 -69.28
CA ILE A 47 -17.05 -94.93 -68.50
C ILE A 47 -16.85 -93.94 -67.34
N PHE A 48 -15.71 -93.99 -66.65
CA PHE A 48 -15.37 -93.04 -65.57
C PHE A 48 -15.50 -91.58 -66.01
N ARG A 49 -14.97 -91.24 -67.20
CA ARG A 49 -15.01 -89.88 -67.74
C ARG A 49 -16.43 -89.46 -68.15
N GLN A 50 -17.22 -90.38 -68.67
CA GLN A 50 -18.59 -90.12 -69.14
C GLN A 50 -19.61 -90.05 -68.00
N SER A 51 -19.60 -91.03 -67.09
CA SER A 51 -20.61 -91.18 -66.05
C SER A 51 -20.33 -90.33 -64.81
N ARG A 52 -19.04 -89.98 -64.58
CA ARG A 52 -18.51 -89.32 -63.38
C ARG A 52 -19.00 -89.99 -62.10
N PRO A 53 -18.48 -91.18 -61.77
CA PRO A 53 -18.92 -91.92 -60.60
C PRO A 53 -18.49 -91.23 -59.30
N ASP A 54 -19.26 -91.45 -58.24
CA ASP A 54 -18.99 -90.98 -56.88
C ASP A 54 -18.05 -91.92 -56.10
N VAL A 55 -17.98 -93.21 -56.49
CA VAL A 55 -17.01 -94.20 -55.97
C VAL A 55 -16.63 -95.16 -57.09
N LEU A 56 -15.37 -95.57 -57.11
CA LEU A 56 -14.85 -96.58 -58.05
C LEU A 56 -14.53 -97.88 -57.30
N LEU A 57 -15.05 -99.01 -57.78
CA LEU A 57 -14.68 -100.36 -57.36
C LEU A 57 -13.75 -100.95 -58.43
N LEU A 58 -12.52 -101.30 -58.07
CA LEU A 58 -11.48 -101.61 -59.04
C LEU A 58 -10.76 -102.90 -58.71
N ASP A 59 -10.81 -103.87 -59.61
CA ASP A 59 -9.91 -105.02 -59.54
C ASP A 59 -8.47 -104.62 -59.84
N LEU A 60 -7.51 -105.17 -59.09
CA LEU A 60 -6.09 -104.98 -59.34
C LEU A 60 -5.54 -105.86 -60.45
N ARG A 61 -6.17 -106.98 -60.79
CA ARG A 61 -5.59 -107.98 -61.71
C ARG A 61 -6.49 -108.20 -62.92
N MET A 62 -6.37 -107.32 -63.90
CA MET A 62 -7.13 -107.40 -65.15
C MET A 62 -6.21 -107.54 -66.36
N PRO A 63 -6.61 -108.27 -67.41
CA PRO A 63 -5.89 -108.33 -68.68
C PRO A 63 -5.94 -106.96 -69.39
N GLY A 64 -4.82 -106.58 -70.01
CA GLY A 64 -4.70 -105.29 -70.70
C GLY A 64 -4.11 -104.21 -69.81
N LEU A 65 -4.93 -103.25 -69.37
CA LEU A 65 -4.51 -102.16 -68.48
C LEU A 65 -4.64 -102.59 -67.01
N ASP A 66 -3.53 -102.54 -66.27
CA ASP A 66 -3.47 -103.01 -64.89
C ASP A 66 -4.28 -102.11 -63.94
N GLY A 67 -4.84 -102.68 -62.87
CA GLY A 67 -5.69 -101.92 -61.94
C GLY A 67 -4.94 -100.80 -61.22
N LEU A 68 -3.63 -100.96 -60.98
CA LEU A 68 -2.80 -99.87 -60.42
C LEU A 68 -2.63 -98.71 -61.42
N ASP A 69 -2.56 -98.99 -62.71
CA ASP A 69 -2.47 -97.96 -63.75
C ASP A 69 -3.80 -97.19 -63.88
N VAL A 70 -4.93 -97.89 -63.77
CA VAL A 70 -6.27 -97.27 -63.71
C VAL A 70 -6.40 -96.37 -62.48
N LEU A 71 -5.98 -96.82 -61.30
CA LEU A 71 -5.97 -96.03 -60.06
C LEU A 71 -5.13 -94.75 -60.22
N ALA A 72 -3.93 -94.86 -60.81
CA ALA A 72 -3.04 -93.73 -61.02
C ALA A 72 -3.62 -92.70 -62.00
N GLU A 73 -4.32 -93.14 -63.05
CA GLU A 73 -4.97 -92.25 -64.02
C GLU A 73 -6.19 -91.55 -63.42
N VAL A 74 -7.04 -92.29 -62.69
CA VAL A 74 -8.21 -91.76 -61.98
C VAL A 74 -7.80 -90.72 -60.93
N HIS A 75 -6.76 -90.99 -60.15
CA HIS A 75 -6.27 -90.05 -59.14
C HIS A 75 -5.66 -88.78 -59.77
N ARG A 76 -5.08 -88.88 -60.98
CA ARG A 76 -4.55 -87.74 -61.72
C ARG A 76 -5.66 -86.85 -62.28
N GLU A 77 -6.73 -87.45 -62.82
CA GLU A 77 -7.86 -86.71 -63.40
C GLU A 77 -8.82 -86.16 -62.34
N ASN A 78 -9.07 -86.92 -61.26
CA ASN A 78 -9.94 -86.51 -60.16
C ASN A 78 -9.54 -87.20 -58.84
N GLY A 79 -8.51 -86.66 -58.18
CA GLY A 79 -7.93 -87.22 -56.95
C GLY A 79 -8.84 -87.26 -55.72
N ASP A 80 -10.05 -86.69 -55.81
CA ASP A 80 -11.03 -86.68 -54.72
C ASP A 80 -12.05 -87.83 -54.78
N ILE A 81 -12.07 -88.61 -55.87
CA ILE A 81 -12.96 -89.78 -55.95
C ILE A 81 -12.37 -90.94 -55.12
N PRO A 82 -13.12 -91.49 -54.15
CA PRO A 82 -12.68 -92.65 -53.41
C PRO A 82 -12.67 -93.90 -54.31
N VAL A 83 -11.53 -94.59 -54.35
CA VAL A 83 -11.36 -95.86 -55.08
C VAL A 83 -11.24 -97.01 -54.08
N ILE A 84 -12.15 -97.97 -54.12
CA ILE A 84 -12.10 -99.19 -53.32
C ILE A 84 -11.59 -100.31 -54.20
N VAL A 85 -10.54 -100.97 -53.72
CA VAL A 85 -9.80 -101.93 -54.50
C VAL A 85 -10.24 -103.35 -54.17
N ILE A 86 -10.52 -104.16 -55.19
CA ILE A 86 -10.92 -105.56 -55.03
C ILE A 86 -9.73 -106.45 -55.43
N THR A 87 -9.29 -107.39 -54.58
CA THR A 87 -8.07 -108.18 -54.84
C THR A 87 -8.11 -109.61 -54.28
N GLY A 88 -7.43 -110.59 -54.87
CA GLY A 88 -7.49 -112.01 -54.46
C GLY A 88 -6.72 -112.41 -53.19
N VAL A 89 -7.14 -113.51 -52.55
CA VAL A 89 -6.43 -114.11 -51.39
C VAL A 89 -4.99 -114.48 -51.77
N GLY A 90 -4.01 -113.90 -51.08
CA GLY A 90 -2.58 -114.17 -51.26
C GLY A 90 -1.73 -112.95 -51.64
N VAL A 91 -2.35 -111.79 -51.89
CA VAL A 91 -1.68 -110.60 -52.44
C VAL A 91 -1.87 -109.35 -51.57
N LEU A 92 -1.71 -109.48 -50.25
CA LEU A 92 -1.79 -108.37 -49.28
C LEU A 92 -0.82 -107.21 -49.62
N GLN A 93 0.28 -107.49 -50.30
CA GLN A 93 1.24 -106.45 -50.71
C GLN A 93 0.63 -105.48 -51.73
N ASP A 94 -0.19 -105.96 -52.68
CA ASP A 94 -0.77 -105.13 -53.72
C ASP A 94 -1.90 -104.24 -53.17
N ALA A 95 -2.69 -104.74 -52.21
CA ALA A 95 -3.65 -103.92 -51.47
C ALA A 95 -2.97 -102.78 -50.70
N VAL A 96 -1.84 -103.07 -50.04
CA VAL A 96 -1.05 -102.06 -49.32
C VAL A 96 -0.43 -101.04 -50.28
N VAL A 97 0.02 -101.48 -51.46
CA VAL A 97 0.52 -100.60 -52.52
C VAL A 97 -0.62 -99.69 -53.00
N ALA A 98 -1.80 -100.24 -53.30
CA ALA A 98 -2.94 -99.45 -53.77
C ALA A 98 -3.40 -98.40 -52.74
N LEU A 99 -3.44 -98.72 -51.44
CA LEU A 99 -3.71 -97.75 -50.37
C LEU A 99 -2.64 -96.64 -50.33
N ARG A 100 -1.36 -96.98 -50.50
CA ARG A 100 -0.28 -95.97 -50.59
C ARG A 100 -0.40 -95.08 -51.83
N HIS A 101 -0.97 -95.61 -52.91
CA HIS A 101 -1.26 -94.88 -54.14
C HIS A 101 -2.60 -94.12 -54.12
N GLY A 102 -3.29 -94.07 -52.97
CA GLY A 102 -4.47 -93.23 -52.78
C GLY A 102 -5.81 -93.95 -52.92
N ALA A 103 -5.82 -95.28 -52.96
CA ALA A 103 -7.06 -96.04 -52.77
C ALA A 103 -7.66 -95.74 -51.38
N PHE A 104 -8.98 -95.66 -51.32
CA PHE A 104 -9.75 -95.38 -50.12
C PHE A 104 -9.76 -96.57 -49.16
N ASP A 105 -10.00 -97.76 -49.69
CA ASP A 105 -10.09 -99.01 -48.95
C ASP A 105 -9.87 -100.21 -49.89
N PHE A 106 -9.84 -101.43 -49.36
CA PHE A 106 -9.77 -102.64 -50.17
C PHE A 106 -10.65 -103.78 -49.64
N VAL A 107 -11.08 -104.66 -50.53
CA VAL A 107 -11.88 -105.85 -50.24
C VAL A 107 -11.25 -107.08 -50.91
N THR A 108 -11.19 -108.21 -50.21
CA THR A 108 -10.55 -109.42 -50.73
C THR A 108 -11.54 -110.37 -51.42
N LYS A 109 -11.21 -110.86 -52.63
CA LYS A 109 -11.89 -111.97 -53.32
C LYS A 109 -11.47 -113.31 -52.70
N PRO A 110 -12.38 -114.29 -52.52
CA PRO A 110 -13.81 -114.21 -52.84
C PRO A 110 -14.56 -113.32 -51.85
N ILE A 111 -15.45 -112.47 -52.37
CA ILE A 111 -16.28 -111.57 -51.55
C ILE A 111 -17.37 -112.42 -50.90
N THR A 112 -17.11 -112.90 -49.70
CA THR A 112 -18.02 -113.79 -48.96
C THR A 112 -19.15 -113.04 -48.26
N ASP A 113 -18.95 -111.75 -47.99
CA ASP A 113 -19.94 -110.87 -47.38
C ASP A 113 -20.01 -109.53 -48.13
N LEU A 114 -21.03 -109.37 -48.97
CA LEU A 114 -21.27 -108.16 -49.76
C LEU A 114 -21.65 -106.95 -48.88
N ALA A 115 -22.09 -107.16 -47.64
CA ALA A 115 -22.38 -106.07 -46.70
C ALA A 115 -21.10 -105.33 -46.28
N VAL A 116 -19.94 -106.01 -46.27
CA VAL A 116 -18.64 -105.38 -45.97
C VAL A 116 -18.26 -104.40 -47.08
N LEU A 117 -18.47 -104.77 -48.34
CA LEU A 117 -18.22 -103.90 -49.49
C LEU A 117 -19.17 -102.70 -49.49
N GLU A 118 -20.46 -102.92 -49.24
CA GLU A 118 -21.45 -101.85 -49.12
C GLU A 118 -21.11 -100.86 -48.00
N HIS A 119 -20.62 -101.37 -46.86
CA HIS A 119 -20.17 -100.54 -45.74
C HIS A 119 -18.98 -99.66 -46.14
N SER A 120 -18.00 -100.23 -46.85
CA SER A 120 -16.83 -99.49 -47.35
C SER A 120 -17.23 -98.38 -48.33
N VAL A 121 -18.12 -98.68 -49.30
CA VAL A 121 -18.71 -97.70 -50.23
C VAL A 121 -19.46 -96.58 -49.49
N THR A 122 -20.26 -96.94 -48.50
CA THR A 122 -21.04 -95.99 -47.71
C THR A 122 -20.14 -95.07 -46.87
N ASN A 123 -19.06 -95.60 -46.30
CA ASN A 123 -18.07 -94.84 -45.57
C ASN A 123 -17.31 -93.86 -46.48
N ALA A 124 -16.93 -94.32 -47.68
CA ALA A 124 -16.30 -93.51 -48.70
C ALA A 124 -17.13 -92.28 -49.08
N LEU A 125 -18.41 -92.49 -49.41
CA LEU A 125 -19.36 -91.41 -49.72
C LEU A 125 -19.54 -90.43 -48.56
N ASN A 126 -19.66 -90.95 -47.33
CA ASN A 126 -19.79 -90.11 -46.13
C ASN A 126 -18.57 -89.22 -45.91
N GLN A 127 -17.37 -89.76 -46.04
CA GLN A 127 -16.15 -88.99 -45.82
C GLN A 127 -15.98 -87.87 -46.86
N THR A 128 -16.28 -88.14 -48.12
CA THR A 128 -16.24 -87.12 -49.18
C THR A 128 -17.28 -86.02 -48.94
N ARG A 129 -18.49 -86.37 -48.51
CA ARG A 129 -19.52 -85.38 -48.14
C ARG A 129 -19.10 -84.52 -46.96
N LEU A 130 -18.63 -85.14 -45.88
CA LEU A 130 -18.20 -84.44 -44.66
C LEU A 130 -17.02 -83.49 -44.93
N LYS A 131 -16.10 -83.86 -45.83
CA LYS A 131 -15.03 -82.96 -46.29
C LYS A 131 -15.60 -81.73 -47.02
N LYS A 132 -16.53 -81.93 -47.96
CA LYS A 132 -17.19 -80.83 -48.70
C LYS A 132 -17.97 -79.89 -47.77
N GLU A 133 -18.75 -80.46 -46.84
CA GLU A 133 -19.51 -79.68 -45.85
C GLU A 133 -18.56 -78.88 -44.93
N ASN A 134 -17.44 -79.46 -44.46
CA ASN A 134 -16.46 -78.76 -43.64
C ASN A 134 -15.83 -77.56 -44.36
N VAL A 135 -15.46 -77.72 -45.64
CA VAL A 135 -14.91 -76.61 -46.44
C VAL A 135 -15.94 -75.49 -46.57
N ALA A 136 -17.20 -75.81 -46.86
CA ALA A 136 -18.28 -74.83 -46.95
C ALA A 136 -18.53 -74.10 -45.61
N TYR A 137 -18.57 -74.82 -44.50
CA TYR A 137 -18.72 -74.23 -43.16
C TYR A 137 -17.55 -73.32 -42.79
N ARG A 138 -16.31 -73.70 -43.11
CA ARG A 138 -15.13 -72.88 -42.86
C ARG A 138 -15.18 -71.56 -43.62
N LEU A 139 -15.52 -71.58 -44.90
CA LEU A 139 -15.65 -70.37 -45.71
C LEU A 139 -16.75 -69.44 -45.17
N TYR A 140 -17.91 -70.00 -44.78
CA TYR A 140 -18.98 -69.24 -44.16
C TYR A 140 -18.55 -68.59 -42.83
N LEU A 141 -17.85 -69.34 -41.96
CA LEU A 141 -17.36 -68.82 -40.68
C LEU A 141 -16.31 -67.73 -40.86
N GLU A 142 -15.38 -67.87 -41.81
CA GLU A 142 -14.38 -66.85 -42.12
C GLU A 142 -15.05 -65.55 -42.58
N GLU A 143 -16.07 -65.62 -43.42
CA GLU A 143 -16.84 -64.45 -43.85
C GLU A 143 -17.60 -63.79 -42.69
N GLU A 144 -18.28 -64.57 -41.85
CA GLU A 144 -19.06 -64.06 -40.72
C GLU A 144 -18.17 -63.45 -39.63
N VAL A 145 -17.02 -64.05 -39.34
CA VAL A 145 -15.99 -63.51 -38.43
C VAL A 145 -15.40 -62.23 -38.99
N GLY A 146 -15.13 -62.16 -40.30
CA GLY A 146 -14.66 -60.94 -40.96
C GLY A 146 -15.63 -59.78 -40.80
N LYS A 147 -16.93 -60.01 -41.06
CA LYS A 147 -17.99 -58.99 -40.88
C LYS A 147 -18.10 -58.51 -39.44
N LYS A 148 -18.06 -59.43 -38.46
CA LYS A 148 -18.11 -59.06 -37.04
C LYS A 148 -16.85 -58.34 -36.59
N GLY A 149 -15.68 -58.73 -37.09
CA GLY A 149 -14.40 -58.07 -36.82
C GLY A 149 -14.43 -56.61 -37.26
N GLN A 150 -14.86 -56.35 -38.50
CA GLN A 150 -15.01 -54.97 -39.01
C GLN A 150 -16.01 -54.15 -38.20
N SER A 151 -17.16 -54.73 -37.82
CA SER A 151 -18.15 -54.04 -36.99
C SER A 151 -17.62 -53.72 -35.59
N LEU A 152 -16.86 -54.63 -34.97
CA LEU A 152 -16.23 -54.41 -33.67
C LEU A 152 -15.15 -53.33 -33.73
N GLU A 153 -14.33 -53.33 -34.77
CA GLU A 153 -13.27 -52.33 -34.97
C GLU A 153 -13.88 -50.94 -35.13
N GLN A 154 -14.90 -50.80 -35.97
CA GLN A 154 -15.64 -49.54 -36.13
C GLN A 154 -16.22 -49.03 -34.81
N ARG A 155 -16.84 -49.92 -34.04
CA ARG A 155 -17.46 -49.57 -32.75
C ARG A 155 -16.42 -49.22 -31.68
N THR A 156 -15.23 -49.80 -31.76
CA THR A 156 -14.10 -49.48 -30.88
C THR A 156 -13.58 -48.08 -31.16
N ILE A 157 -13.42 -47.71 -32.44
CA ILE A 157 -13.04 -46.35 -32.85
C ILE A 157 -14.06 -45.32 -32.36
N GLU A 158 -15.36 -45.56 -32.58
CA GLU A 158 -16.44 -44.68 -32.11
C GLU A 158 -16.41 -44.51 -30.57
N LEU A 159 -16.19 -45.59 -29.83
CA LEU A 159 -16.06 -45.56 -28.38
C LEU A 159 -14.83 -44.78 -27.92
N GLU A 160 -13.68 -44.93 -28.58
CA GLU A 160 -12.46 -44.18 -28.26
C GLU A 160 -12.61 -42.69 -28.52
N GLU A 161 -13.27 -42.30 -29.61
CA GLU A 161 -13.60 -40.90 -29.92
C GLU A 161 -14.56 -40.30 -28.88
N ALA A 162 -15.64 -41.01 -28.56
CA ALA A 162 -16.60 -40.57 -27.54
C ALA A 162 -15.94 -40.44 -26.15
N ASN A 163 -15.08 -41.39 -25.77
CA ASN A 163 -14.37 -41.33 -24.50
C ASN A 163 -13.39 -40.14 -24.45
N ARG A 164 -12.72 -39.83 -25.56
CA ARG A 164 -11.84 -38.67 -25.67
C ARG A 164 -12.60 -37.35 -25.52
N GLN A 165 -13.78 -37.24 -26.13
CA GLN A 165 -14.67 -36.07 -25.97
C GLN A 165 -15.13 -35.92 -24.51
N LEU A 166 -15.59 -37.00 -23.88
CA LEU A 166 -16.02 -36.99 -22.48
C LEU A 166 -14.89 -36.58 -21.53
N GLN A 167 -13.66 -37.06 -21.76
CA GLN A 167 -12.50 -36.67 -20.96
C GLN A 167 -12.19 -35.16 -21.10
N GLN A 168 -12.36 -34.60 -22.29
CA GLN A 168 -12.17 -33.17 -22.52
C GLN A 168 -13.24 -32.34 -21.78
N GLU A 169 -14.52 -32.69 -21.92
CA GLU A 169 -15.62 -32.02 -21.21
C GLU A 169 -15.46 -32.12 -19.68
N MET A 170 -15.07 -33.29 -19.16
CA MET A 170 -14.83 -33.49 -17.74
C MET A 170 -13.68 -32.59 -17.23
N SER A 171 -12.59 -32.50 -18.00
CA SER A 171 -11.46 -31.63 -17.68
C SER A 171 -11.82 -30.14 -17.70
N GLU A 172 -12.70 -29.70 -18.60
CA GLU A 172 -13.23 -28.34 -18.64
C GLU A 172 -14.17 -28.04 -17.45
N ARG A 173 -15.02 -28.99 -17.07
CA ARG A 173 -15.88 -28.87 -15.89
C ARG A 173 -15.07 -28.80 -14.59
N ILE A 174 -14.03 -29.62 -14.45
CA ILE A 174 -13.13 -29.58 -13.29
C ILE A 174 -12.44 -28.21 -13.19
N ARG A 175 -11.86 -27.72 -14.30
CA ARG A 175 -11.21 -26.39 -14.32
C ARG A 175 -12.19 -25.26 -13.98
N SER A 176 -13.40 -25.29 -14.51
CA SER A 176 -14.45 -24.31 -14.19
C SER A 176 -14.84 -24.36 -12.71
N ALA A 177 -15.00 -25.55 -12.15
CA ALA A 177 -15.34 -25.74 -10.73
C ALA A 177 -14.22 -25.29 -9.80
N GLU A 178 -12.95 -25.56 -10.15
CA GLU A 178 -11.78 -25.09 -9.40
C GLU A 178 -11.64 -23.56 -9.45
N ALA A 179 -11.85 -22.95 -10.63
CA ALA A 179 -11.85 -21.50 -10.78
C ALA A 179 -12.94 -20.84 -9.93
N LEU A 180 -14.16 -21.43 -9.92
CA LEU A 180 -15.25 -20.96 -9.07
C LEU A 180 -14.90 -21.08 -7.59
N ARG A 181 -14.40 -22.24 -7.13
CA ARG A 181 -13.95 -22.44 -5.74
C ARG A 181 -12.86 -21.45 -5.33
N ARG A 182 -11.92 -21.16 -6.22
CA ARG A 182 -10.85 -20.18 -5.97
C ARG A 182 -11.42 -18.77 -5.83
N SER A 183 -12.35 -18.39 -6.70
CA SER A 183 -13.05 -17.11 -6.64
C SER A 183 -13.88 -16.96 -5.35
N GLU A 184 -14.66 -17.99 -4.98
CA GLU A 184 -15.42 -18.03 -3.73
C GLU A 184 -14.52 -17.87 -2.50
N LYS A 185 -13.39 -18.59 -2.47
CA LYS A 185 -12.43 -18.50 -1.37
C LYS A 185 -11.85 -17.08 -1.26
N GLN A 186 -11.47 -16.48 -2.39
CA GLN A 186 -10.95 -15.12 -2.42
C GLN A 186 -11.98 -14.09 -1.93
N LEU A 187 -13.24 -14.21 -2.36
CA LEU A 187 -14.32 -13.34 -1.88
C LEU A 187 -14.55 -13.49 -0.38
N ARG A 188 -14.51 -14.73 0.13
CA ARG A 188 -14.63 -15.01 1.58
C ARG A 188 -13.49 -14.39 2.37
N GLU A 189 -12.26 -14.46 1.88
CA GLU A 189 -11.09 -13.82 2.50
C GLU A 189 -11.26 -12.29 2.52
N ILE A 190 -11.66 -11.66 1.40
CA ILE A 190 -11.90 -10.21 1.33
C ILE A 190 -12.98 -9.78 2.32
N ILE A 191 -14.10 -10.51 2.38
CA ILE A 191 -15.20 -10.25 3.32
C ILE A 191 -14.73 -10.43 4.78
N GLY A 192 -13.83 -11.39 5.04
CA GLY A 192 -13.27 -11.65 6.36
C GLY A 192 -12.33 -10.54 6.87
N PHE A 193 -11.60 -9.86 5.99
CA PHE A 193 -10.76 -8.71 6.35
C PHE A 193 -11.54 -7.43 6.61
N PHE A 194 -12.78 -7.33 6.12
CA PHE A 194 -13.61 -6.15 6.35
C PHE A 194 -13.97 -6.03 7.83
N GLU A 195 -13.61 -4.91 8.45
CA GLU A 195 -13.80 -4.69 9.90
C GLU A 195 -15.25 -4.36 10.29
N GLY A 196 -16.11 -4.06 9.32
CA GLY A 196 -17.53 -3.80 9.55
C GLY A 196 -18.42 -5.04 9.39
N PHE A 197 -19.72 -4.81 9.43
CA PHE A 197 -20.74 -5.84 9.26
C PHE A 197 -21.26 -5.85 7.83
N ILE A 198 -21.35 -7.04 7.25
CA ILE A 198 -21.95 -7.26 5.94
C ILE A 198 -23.04 -8.29 6.10
N PHE A 199 -24.24 -7.99 5.61
CA PHE A 199 -25.34 -8.95 5.57
C PHE A 199 -26.28 -8.69 4.41
N THR A 200 -27.02 -9.71 3.98
CA THR A 200 -28.12 -9.53 3.03
C THR A 200 -29.46 -9.80 3.72
N CYS A 201 -30.49 -9.09 3.27
CA CYS A 201 -31.79 -9.10 3.90
C CYS A 201 -32.90 -9.19 2.85
N THR A 202 -33.83 -10.10 3.06
CA THR A 202 -35.00 -10.32 2.20
C THR A 202 -36.11 -9.30 2.49
N PRO A 203 -37.15 -9.20 1.62
CA PRO A 203 -38.27 -8.25 1.79
C PRO A 203 -39.03 -8.35 3.12
N ASP A 204 -39.13 -9.56 3.68
CA ASP A 204 -39.71 -9.85 4.99
C ASP A 204 -38.80 -9.49 6.17
N GLY A 205 -37.58 -9.02 5.91
CA GLY A 205 -36.64 -8.57 6.93
C GLY A 205 -35.73 -9.66 7.49
N SER A 206 -35.76 -10.87 6.92
CA SER A 206 -34.91 -11.98 7.34
C SER A 206 -33.49 -11.83 6.78
N ILE A 207 -32.49 -12.16 7.60
CA ILE A 207 -31.08 -12.17 7.16
C ILE A 207 -30.78 -13.52 6.54
N ASP A 208 -30.36 -13.56 5.28
CA ASP A 208 -30.01 -14.79 4.55
C ASP A 208 -28.49 -14.95 4.30
N PHE A 209 -27.70 -13.94 4.66
CA PHE A 209 -26.24 -13.99 4.71
C PHE A 209 -25.71 -12.98 5.73
N MET A 210 -24.65 -13.32 6.46
CA MET A 210 -23.88 -12.39 7.29
C MET A 210 -22.40 -12.76 7.28
N ASN A 211 -21.50 -11.79 7.42
CA ASN A 211 -20.06 -12.05 7.58
C ASN A 211 -19.70 -12.48 9.01
N ASP A 212 -18.54 -13.12 9.17
CA ASP A 212 -18.04 -13.65 10.45
C ASP A 212 -17.99 -12.58 11.56
N LYS A 213 -17.72 -11.31 11.20
CA LYS A 213 -17.71 -10.19 12.15
C LYS A 213 -19.09 -9.91 12.75
N LEU A 214 -20.13 -9.89 11.91
CA LEU A 214 -21.49 -9.70 12.39
C LEU A 214 -21.96 -10.92 13.19
N GLN A 215 -21.62 -12.12 12.72
CA GLN A 215 -21.96 -13.35 13.44
C GLN A 215 -21.34 -13.37 14.85
N ALA A 216 -20.05 -13.04 14.98
CA ALA A 216 -19.37 -12.94 16.25
C ALA A 216 -19.93 -11.84 17.16
N HIS A 217 -20.46 -10.75 16.57
CA HIS A 217 -21.07 -9.66 17.32
C HIS A 217 -22.47 -9.99 17.86
N ILE A 218 -23.30 -10.70 17.08
CA ILE A 218 -24.67 -11.04 17.48
C ILE A 218 -24.71 -12.31 18.36
N GLY A 219 -23.77 -13.23 18.15
CA GLY A 219 -23.70 -14.51 18.87
C GLY A 219 -24.79 -15.53 18.47
N SER A 220 -25.39 -15.36 17.29
CA SER A 220 -26.43 -16.25 16.75
C SER A 220 -25.89 -17.17 15.63
N GLU A 221 -26.64 -18.22 15.31
CA GLU A 221 -26.38 -19.00 14.10
C GLU A 221 -26.54 -18.13 12.83
N PRO A 222 -25.81 -18.44 11.75
CA PRO A 222 -25.98 -17.75 10.48
C PRO A 222 -27.43 -17.86 10.01
N CYS A 223 -27.97 -16.75 9.55
CA CYS A 223 -29.22 -16.71 8.78
C CYS A 223 -30.51 -17.12 9.54
N SER A 224 -30.54 -16.95 10.87
CA SER A 224 -31.73 -17.22 11.69
C SER A 224 -32.20 -15.97 12.44
N GLY A 225 -33.13 -15.20 11.86
CA GLY A 225 -33.85 -14.12 12.53
C GLY A 225 -34.05 -12.84 11.72
N LEU A 226 -34.81 -11.91 12.28
CA LEU A 226 -35.13 -10.63 11.65
C LEU A 226 -34.03 -9.60 11.94
N CYS A 227 -33.71 -8.75 10.96
CA CYS A 227 -32.61 -7.80 11.08
C CYS A 227 -32.76 -6.80 12.24
N HIS A 228 -33.99 -6.37 12.54
CA HIS A 228 -34.28 -5.40 13.60
C HIS A 228 -34.13 -6.03 14.99
N GLU A 229 -34.52 -7.29 15.17
CA GLU A 229 -34.31 -8.06 16.40
C GLU A 229 -32.82 -8.33 16.61
N LEU A 230 -32.16 -8.89 15.58
CA LEU A 230 -30.79 -9.38 15.69
C LEU A 230 -29.73 -8.29 15.75
N ILE A 231 -29.89 -7.16 15.06
CA ILE A 231 -28.86 -6.10 14.98
C ILE A 231 -29.19 -4.95 15.93
N CYS A 232 -30.46 -4.56 15.99
CA CYS A 232 -30.91 -3.34 16.67
C CYS A 232 -31.62 -3.62 18.00
N ALA A 233 -31.89 -4.89 18.34
CA ALA A 233 -32.67 -5.31 19.51
C ALA A 233 -34.02 -4.58 19.62
N GLN A 234 -34.75 -4.52 18.49
CA GLN A 234 -36.09 -3.96 18.41
C GLN A 234 -37.12 -5.07 18.20
N ASP A 235 -38.34 -4.90 18.73
CA ASP A 235 -39.48 -5.82 18.54
C ASP A 235 -40.26 -5.52 17.24
N SER A 236 -39.88 -4.47 16.52
CA SER A 236 -40.52 -4.07 15.27
C SER A 236 -39.50 -3.45 14.31
N PRO A 237 -39.79 -3.38 12.99
CA PRO A 237 -38.89 -2.78 12.02
C PRO A 237 -38.46 -1.37 12.42
N CYS A 238 -37.15 -1.11 12.41
CA CYS A 238 -36.58 0.14 12.86
C CYS A 238 -37.15 1.35 12.10
N SER A 239 -37.83 2.26 12.80
CA SER A 239 -38.46 3.46 12.21
C SER A 239 -37.48 4.42 11.52
N TRP A 240 -36.20 4.36 11.91
CA TRP A 240 -35.11 5.15 11.37
C TRP A 240 -34.33 4.43 10.25
N CYS A 241 -34.58 3.13 10.03
CA CYS A 241 -33.92 2.36 9.00
C CYS A 241 -34.55 2.64 7.63
N LYS A 242 -33.73 3.10 6.69
CA LYS A 242 -34.15 3.40 5.31
C LYS A 242 -33.91 2.24 4.34
N GLY A 243 -33.70 1.03 4.85
CA GLY A 243 -33.46 -0.17 4.03
C GLY A 243 -34.61 -0.46 3.05
N HIS A 244 -35.85 -0.10 3.39
CA HIS A 244 -37.01 -0.29 2.51
C HIS A 244 -36.88 0.44 1.15
N LEU A 245 -36.12 1.54 1.09
CA LEU A 245 -35.86 2.26 -0.16
C LEU A 245 -34.93 1.50 -1.10
N ALA A 246 -34.13 0.56 -0.58
CA ALA A 246 -33.31 -0.31 -1.43
C ALA A 246 -34.16 -1.26 -2.28
N PHE A 247 -35.35 -1.66 -1.81
CA PHE A 247 -36.29 -2.42 -2.64
C PHE A 247 -36.88 -1.62 -3.81
N GLN A 248 -36.76 -0.29 -3.79
CA GLN A 248 -37.15 0.58 -4.90
C GLN A 248 -36.00 0.78 -5.90
N GLY A 249 -34.90 0.01 -5.78
CA GLY A 249 -33.73 0.08 -6.66
C GLY A 249 -32.72 1.18 -6.28
N GLN A 250 -32.89 1.86 -5.14
CA GLN A 250 -32.01 2.95 -4.73
C GLN A 250 -30.95 2.50 -3.72
N THR A 251 -29.69 2.90 -3.92
CA THR A 251 -28.67 2.73 -2.87
C THR A 251 -28.80 3.85 -1.85
N VAL A 252 -29.03 3.50 -0.58
CA VAL A 252 -29.26 4.45 0.51
C VAL A 252 -28.12 4.40 1.51
N ARG A 253 -27.65 5.59 1.91
CA ARG A 253 -26.61 5.76 2.92
C ARG A 253 -27.18 6.54 4.10
N THR A 254 -27.04 5.99 5.29
CA THR A 254 -27.55 6.60 6.53
C THR A 254 -26.56 6.43 7.66
N GLU A 255 -26.56 7.38 8.58
CA GLU A 255 -25.85 7.25 9.86
C GLU A 255 -26.89 7.14 10.96
N PHE A 256 -26.71 6.21 11.89
CA PHE A 256 -27.59 6.08 13.04
C PHE A 256 -26.83 5.62 14.27
N PHE A 257 -27.40 5.89 15.44
CA PHE A 257 -26.91 5.40 16.71
C PHE A 257 -27.65 4.11 17.07
N ASN A 258 -26.91 3.02 17.25
CA ASN A 258 -27.48 1.75 17.67
C ASN A 258 -27.57 1.72 19.21
N PRO A 259 -28.79 1.68 19.78
CA PRO A 259 -28.97 1.66 21.23
C PRO A 259 -28.47 0.36 21.86
N ARG A 260 -28.37 -0.74 21.11
CA ARG A 260 -27.97 -2.06 21.64
C ARG A 260 -26.54 -2.07 22.18
N ASP A 261 -25.61 -1.50 21.42
CA ASP A 261 -24.17 -1.52 21.71
C ASP A 261 -23.60 -0.12 21.98
N SER A 262 -24.46 0.90 21.96
CA SER A 262 -24.10 2.30 22.16
C SER A 262 -23.06 2.82 21.15
N ARG A 263 -23.13 2.35 19.90
CA ARG A 263 -22.22 2.74 18.82
C ARG A 263 -22.93 3.47 17.69
N TRP A 264 -22.18 4.30 16.97
CA TRP A 264 -22.65 4.93 15.74
C TRP A 264 -22.22 4.10 14.54
N TYR A 265 -23.17 3.85 13.63
CA TYR A 265 -22.92 3.13 12.40
C TYR A 265 -23.20 3.99 11.18
N HIS A 266 -22.29 3.94 10.21
CA HIS A 266 -22.55 4.34 8.83
C HIS A 266 -23.01 3.11 8.06
N VAL A 267 -24.22 3.19 7.50
CA VAL A 267 -24.88 2.04 6.87
C VAL A 267 -25.21 2.36 5.43
N ILE A 268 -24.87 1.41 4.56
CA ILE A 268 -25.13 1.46 3.13
C ILE A 268 -26.01 0.27 2.79
N HIS A 269 -27.25 0.53 2.37
CA HIS A 269 -28.16 -0.47 1.81
C HIS A 269 -28.13 -0.37 0.29
N SER A 270 -27.90 -1.49 -0.40
CA SER A 270 -27.81 -1.54 -1.87
C SER A 270 -28.67 -2.70 -2.41
N PRO A 271 -29.45 -2.49 -3.49
CA PRO A 271 -30.28 -3.54 -4.07
C PRO A 271 -29.44 -4.66 -4.69
N VAL A 272 -29.95 -5.89 -4.59
CA VAL A 272 -29.44 -7.06 -5.28
C VAL A 272 -30.51 -7.54 -6.25
N PHE A 273 -30.17 -7.54 -7.53
CA PHE A 273 -31.08 -7.90 -8.62
C PHE A 273 -31.01 -9.40 -8.95
N ASN A 274 -32.14 -9.98 -9.32
CA ASN A 274 -32.19 -11.33 -9.90
C ASN A 274 -31.88 -11.30 -11.41
N THR A 275 -31.95 -12.45 -12.08
CA THR A 275 -31.74 -12.57 -13.54
C THR A 275 -32.79 -11.87 -14.41
N GLN A 276 -33.89 -11.39 -13.80
CA GLN A 276 -34.98 -10.66 -14.47
C GLN A 276 -34.94 -9.15 -14.17
N GLU A 277 -33.83 -8.64 -13.60
CA GLU A 277 -33.65 -7.24 -13.19
C GLU A 277 -34.61 -6.74 -12.10
N GLU A 278 -35.26 -7.65 -11.37
CA GLU A 278 -36.10 -7.30 -10.22
C GLU A 278 -35.28 -7.36 -8.92
N VAL A 279 -35.57 -6.46 -7.97
CA VAL A 279 -34.88 -6.46 -6.68
C VAL A 279 -35.34 -7.65 -5.84
N HIS A 280 -34.44 -8.60 -5.62
CA HIS A 280 -34.70 -9.83 -4.86
C HIS A 280 -34.45 -9.64 -3.36
N LYS A 281 -33.39 -8.90 -3.02
CA LYS A 281 -32.97 -8.60 -1.65
C LYS A 281 -32.13 -7.33 -1.63
N PHE A 282 -31.78 -6.82 -0.46
CA PHE A 282 -30.74 -5.80 -0.35
C PHE A 282 -29.54 -6.33 0.42
N GLN A 283 -28.35 -5.86 0.03
CA GLN A 283 -27.12 -6.03 0.80
C GLN A 283 -26.87 -4.80 1.66
N THR A 284 -26.35 -5.02 2.85
CA THR A 284 -26.04 -3.96 3.81
C THR A 284 -24.60 -4.05 4.23
N ILE A 285 -23.92 -2.90 4.21
CA ILE A 285 -22.61 -2.72 4.82
C ILE A 285 -22.78 -1.74 5.98
N MET A 286 -22.37 -2.14 7.19
CA MET A 286 -22.35 -1.27 8.37
C MET A 286 -20.91 -1.08 8.86
N ILE A 287 -20.49 0.17 9.01
CA ILE A 287 -19.16 0.55 9.49
C ILE A 287 -19.32 1.30 10.80
N ASP A 288 -18.58 0.90 11.84
CA ASP A 288 -18.52 1.63 13.11
C ASP A 288 -17.81 2.98 12.87
N ILE A 289 -18.51 4.07 13.16
CA ILE A 289 -18.02 5.45 13.03
C ILE A 289 -18.04 6.17 14.38
N THR A 290 -18.09 5.43 15.48
CA THR A 290 -18.21 6.00 16.83
C THR A 290 -17.06 6.95 17.15
N GLU A 291 -15.82 6.55 16.87
CA GLU A 291 -14.64 7.41 17.09
C GLU A 291 -14.70 8.70 16.25
N ARG A 292 -15.12 8.59 14.98
CA ARG A 292 -15.31 9.76 14.11
C ARG A 292 -16.37 10.71 14.69
N LYS A 293 -17.49 10.17 15.17
CA LYS A 293 -18.57 10.98 15.78
C LYS A 293 -18.13 11.67 17.06
N GLN A 294 -17.39 10.98 17.92
CA GLN A 294 -16.80 11.57 19.13
C GLN A 294 -15.81 12.70 18.79
N ALA A 295 -14.99 12.52 17.74
CA ALA A 295 -14.08 13.56 17.26
C ALA A 295 -14.82 14.77 16.68
N GLU A 296 -15.87 14.56 15.87
CA GLU A 296 -16.73 15.63 15.35
C GLU A 296 -17.37 16.45 16.48
N ASP A 297 -17.94 15.78 17.48
CA ASP A 297 -18.54 16.45 18.63
C ASP A 297 -17.50 17.20 19.45
N PHE A 298 -16.32 16.62 19.69
CA PHE A 298 -15.22 17.30 20.38
C PHE A 298 -14.78 18.58 19.65
N LEU A 299 -14.61 18.50 18.32
CA LEU A 299 -14.26 19.65 17.49
C LEU A 299 -15.34 20.72 17.52
N ARG A 300 -16.62 20.33 17.43
CA ARG A 300 -17.75 21.26 17.48
C ARG A 300 -17.83 22.02 18.81
N HIS A 301 -17.62 21.33 19.93
CA HIS A 301 -17.59 21.96 21.25
C HIS A 301 -16.36 22.87 21.41
N SER A 302 -15.21 22.45 20.88
CA SER A 302 -13.97 23.23 20.89
C SER A 302 -14.10 24.52 20.05
N GLU A 303 -14.66 24.43 18.85
CA GLU A 303 -14.89 25.57 17.96
C GLU A 303 -15.87 26.58 18.57
N ALA A 304 -16.95 26.11 19.21
CA ALA A 304 -17.90 26.97 19.91
C ALA A 304 -17.25 27.71 21.09
N LYS A 305 -16.34 27.06 21.81
CA LYS A 305 -15.54 27.68 22.89
C LYS A 305 -14.58 28.74 22.34
N TRP A 306 -13.88 28.42 21.25
CA TRP A 306 -12.96 29.33 20.57
C TRP A 306 -13.64 30.57 19.97
N ARG A 307 -14.83 30.42 19.37
CA ARG A 307 -15.61 31.56 18.84
C ARG A 307 -16.01 32.53 19.96
N LYS A 308 -16.44 32.02 21.12
CA LYS A 308 -16.76 32.87 22.30
C LYS A 308 -15.54 33.62 22.83
N GLN A 309 -14.36 33.01 22.77
CA GLN A 309 -13.11 33.64 23.23
C GLN A 309 -12.60 34.69 22.24
N SER A 310 -12.67 34.40 20.93
CA SER A 310 -12.32 35.36 19.87
C SER A 310 -13.24 36.60 19.88
N GLN A 311 -14.54 36.42 20.12
CA GLN A 311 -15.48 37.56 20.24
C GLN A 311 -15.19 38.42 21.47
N ARG A 312 -14.80 37.82 22.61
CA ARG A 312 -14.35 38.58 23.79
C ARG A 312 -13.09 39.38 23.51
N LEU A 313 -12.10 38.79 22.83
CA LEU A 313 -10.85 39.48 22.46
C LEU A 313 -11.08 40.65 21.50
N GLN A 314 -11.98 40.48 20.52
CA GLN A 314 -12.38 41.57 19.61
C GLN A 314 -13.11 42.70 20.33
N SER A 315 -13.90 42.40 21.37
CA SER A 315 -14.57 43.44 22.16
C SER A 315 -13.61 44.33 22.97
N TYR A 316 -12.40 43.85 23.30
CA TYR A 316 -11.35 44.69 23.91
C TYR A 316 -10.65 45.61 22.89
N MET A 317 -10.68 45.29 21.60
CA MET A 317 -10.06 46.10 20.54
C MET A 317 -10.91 47.31 20.14
N HIS A 318 -12.23 47.26 20.32
CA HIS A 318 -13.13 48.33 19.88
C HIS A 318 -13.53 49.23 21.05
N GLY A 319 -12.80 50.35 21.20
CA GLY A 319 -13.24 51.48 22.03
C GLY A 319 -12.51 51.72 23.35
N SER A 320 -11.33 51.14 23.57
CA SER A 320 -10.53 51.42 24.77
C SER A 320 -9.10 51.86 24.44
N ASP A 321 -8.63 52.96 25.05
CA ASP A 321 -7.26 53.51 24.89
C ASP A 321 -6.17 52.60 25.51
N ARG A 322 -6.53 51.39 25.95
CA ARG A 322 -5.68 50.44 26.67
C ARG A 322 -5.93 49.01 26.20
N PHE A 323 -4.89 48.34 25.72
CA PHE A 323 -4.92 46.92 25.37
C PHE A 323 -4.05 46.13 26.34
N MET A 324 -4.66 45.40 27.30
CA MET A 324 -3.96 44.56 28.28
C MET A 324 -2.77 45.25 28.98
N GLY A 325 -2.92 46.55 29.30
CA GLY A 325 -1.87 47.38 29.93
C GLY A 325 -0.97 48.15 28.96
N ILE A 326 -0.98 47.83 27.66
CA ILE A 326 -0.30 48.62 26.62
C ILE A 326 -1.21 49.80 26.24
N VAL A 327 -0.66 51.02 26.30
CA VAL A 327 -1.36 52.26 25.97
C VAL A 327 -1.02 52.68 24.54
N GLY A 328 -2.04 52.87 23.71
CA GLY A 328 -1.87 53.35 22.33
C GLY A 328 -3.14 53.17 21.50
N LYS A 329 -3.49 54.21 20.74
CA LYS A 329 -4.65 54.29 19.83
C LYS A 329 -4.26 54.48 18.37
N SER A 330 -2.98 54.73 18.07
CA SER A 330 -2.51 54.92 16.70
C SER A 330 -2.81 53.70 15.81
N GLN A 331 -2.96 53.93 14.51
CA GLN A 331 -3.18 52.86 13.53
C GLN A 331 -2.03 51.83 13.55
N ALA A 332 -0.79 52.30 13.69
CA ALA A 332 0.38 51.44 13.79
C ALA A 332 0.33 50.51 15.00
N MET A 333 -0.22 50.97 16.14
CA MET A 333 -0.41 50.12 17.31
C MET A 333 -1.56 49.12 17.15
N HIS A 334 -2.63 49.47 16.42
CA HIS A 334 -3.72 48.53 16.11
C HIS A 334 -3.22 47.32 15.29
N GLU A 335 -2.37 47.56 14.29
CA GLU A 335 -1.74 46.50 13.50
C GLU A 335 -0.88 45.58 14.38
N VAL A 336 -0.16 46.16 15.34
CA VAL A 336 0.62 45.41 16.33
C VAL A 336 -0.29 44.57 17.23
N TYR A 337 -1.43 45.10 17.71
CA TYR A 337 -2.38 44.35 18.53
C TYR A 337 -2.99 43.16 17.77
N GLU A 338 -3.36 43.36 16.51
CA GLU A 338 -3.83 42.26 15.65
C GLU A 338 -2.77 41.17 15.46
N ALA A 339 -1.51 41.58 15.21
CA ALA A 339 -0.41 40.63 15.06
C ALA A 339 -0.17 39.86 16.37
N MET A 340 -0.24 40.53 17.53
CA MET A 340 -0.14 39.88 18.85
C MET A 340 -1.25 38.87 19.10
N LEU A 341 -2.51 39.18 18.73
CA LEU A 341 -3.64 38.27 18.88
C LEU A 341 -3.49 37.02 17.99
N LYS A 342 -3.11 37.22 16.73
CA LYS A 342 -2.81 36.11 15.81
C LYS A 342 -1.66 35.25 16.34
N ALA A 343 -0.63 35.88 16.90
CA ALA A 343 0.48 35.18 17.52
C ALA A 343 0.06 34.41 18.77
N ALA A 344 -0.75 35.00 19.66
CA ALA A 344 -1.20 34.36 20.90
C ALA A 344 -1.98 33.07 20.64
N ASN A 345 -2.81 33.05 19.59
CA ASN A 345 -3.60 31.88 19.16
C ASN A 345 -2.77 30.78 18.48
N SER A 346 -1.47 31.00 18.24
CA SER A 346 -0.56 30.01 17.67
C SER A 346 0.44 29.53 18.71
N ASN A 347 0.87 28.27 18.62
CA ASN A 347 1.99 27.74 19.43
C ASN A 347 3.36 28.02 18.80
N ALA A 348 3.41 28.73 17.67
CA ALA A 348 4.66 29.12 17.01
C ALA A 348 5.50 30.12 17.83
N HIS A 349 6.81 30.09 17.59
CA HIS A 349 7.76 31.06 18.14
C HIS A 349 7.51 32.44 17.56
N VAL A 350 7.67 33.45 18.41
CA VAL A 350 7.42 34.85 18.05
C VAL A 350 8.71 35.62 18.18
N ILE A 351 8.99 36.50 17.23
CA ILE A 351 10.09 37.46 17.33
C ILE A 351 9.56 38.89 17.29
N ILE A 352 10.00 39.68 18.26
CA ILE A 352 9.57 41.06 18.48
C ILE A 352 10.72 42.00 18.14
N TYR A 353 10.56 42.78 17.08
CA TYR A 353 11.48 43.84 16.68
C TYR A 353 11.05 45.17 17.29
N GLY A 354 12.03 46.01 17.60
CA GLY A 354 11.77 47.40 17.97
C GLY A 354 12.96 48.04 18.66
N GLU A 355 13.04 49.36 18.56
CA GLU A 355 14.09 50.15 19.22
C GLU A 355 14.09 49.95 20.75
N SER A 356 15.16 50.38 21.40
CA SER A 356 15.22 50.33 22.86
C SER A 356 14.11 51.20 23.46
N GLY A 357 13.42 50.67 24.48
CA GLY A 357 12.34 51.40 25.17
C GLY A 357 11.00 51.48 24.43
N THR A 358 10.75 50.71 23.36
CA THR A 358 9.43 50.69 22.67
C THR A 358 8.34 49.87 23.35
N GLY A 359 8.70 48.98 24.29
CA GLY A 359 7.77 48.11 25.03
C GLY A 359 7.79 46.63 24.62
N LYS A 360 8.91 46.10 24.10
CA LYS A 360 9.05 44.70 23.65
C LYS A 360 8.71 43.66 24.73
N GLU A 361 9.07 43.91 25.97
CA GLU A 361 8.78 43.01 27.10
C GLU A 361 7.28 42.98 27.42
N MET A 362 6.61 44.14 27.46
CA MET A 362 5.14 44.19 27.63
C MET A 362 4.42 43.48 26.48
N ALA A 363 4.90 43.66 25.25
CA ALA A 363 4.41 42.94 24.08
C ALA A 363 4.51 41.41 24.25
N ALA A 364 5.66 40.91 24.71
CA ALA A 364 5.87 39.48 24.96
C ALA A 364 4.95 38.94 26.08
N HIS A 365 4.84 39.68 27.18
CA HIS A 365 3.97 39.32 28.30
C HIS A 365 2.50 39.25 27.86
N THR A 366 2.03 40.20 27.06
CA THR A 366 0.66 40.21 26.52
C THR A 366 0.40 38.99 25.63
N ILE A 367 1.32 38.65 24.73
CA ILE A 367 1.19 37.45 23.87
C ILE A 367 1.09 36.19 24.72
N HIS A 368 1.92 36.06 25.76
CA HIS A 368 1.87 34.93 26.67
C HIS A 368 0.53 34.86 27.42
N THR A 369 0.11 35.96 28.04
CA THR A 369 -1.15 36.06 28.82
C THR A 369 -2.37 35.68 27.99
N LEU A 370 -2.37 36.04 26.70
CA LEU A 370 -3.48 35.76 25.77
C LEU A 370 -3.43 34.37 25.13
N SER A 371 -2.33 33.63 25.30
CA SER A 371 -2.17 32.30 24.71
C SER A 371 -2.79 31.19 25.55
N GLU A 372 -2.85 29.97 25.01
CA GLU A 372 -3.22 28.76 25.77
C GLU A 372 -2.32 28.53 27.00
N ARG A 373 -1.11 29.11 26.99
CA ARG A 373 -0.12 29.01 28.08
C ARG A 373 -0.18 30.17 29.06
N GLY A 374 -1.19 31.06 29.01
CA GLY A 374 -1.22 32.28 29.84
C GLY A 374 -1.23 32.05 31.36
N GLU A 375 -1.65 30.87 31.83
CA GLU A 375 -1.62 30.48 33.25
C GLU A 375 -0.36 29.67 33.62
N ARG A 376 0.55 29.45 32.66
CA ARG A 376 1.78 28.66 32.83
C ARG A 376 2.97 29.61 33.12
N PRO A 377 4.15 29.09 33.53
CA PRO A 377 5.29 29.94 33.82
C PRO A 377 5.73 30.82 32.63
N PHE A 378 5.97 32.10 32.91
CA PHE A 378 6.62 33.05 32.00
C PHE A 378 8.01 33.39 32.53
N ILE A 379 9.05 32.85 31.91
CA ILE A 379 10.44 33.04 32.34
C ILE A 379 11.10 34.06 31.44
N THR A 380 11.64 35.13 32.01
CA THR A 380 12.34 36.20 31.28
C THR A 380 13.85 36.05 31.41
N VAL A 381 14.56 36.22 30.29
CA VAL A 381 16.02 36.17 30.23
C VAL A 381 16.55 37.27 29.33
N HIS A 382 17.46 38.10 29.87
CA HIS A 382 18.20 39.09 29.09
C HIS A 382 19.52 38.48 28.62
N CYS A 383 19.62 38.21 27.32
CA CYS A 383 20.76 37.46 26.75
C CYS A 383 22.08 38.23 26.82
N GLY A 384 22.04 39.57 26.87
CA GLY A 384 23.23 40.44 26.98
C GLY A 384 23.65 40.78 28.42
N ALA A 385 22.84 40.48 29.43
CA ALA A 385 23.09 40.91 30.82
C ALA A 385 23.98 39.94 31.60
N LEU A 386 24.10 38.69 31.16
CA LEU A 386 24.84 37.64 31.85
C LEU A 386 26.25 37.46 31.24
N PRO A 387 27.29 37.26 32.07
CA PRO A 387 28.60 36.85 31.60
C PRO A 387 28.54 35.56 30.75
N GLU A 388 29.31 35.51 29.67
CA GLU A 388 29.27 34.39 28.70
C GLU A 388 29.60 33.02 29.33
N ASN A 389 30.40 33.00 30.40
CA ASN A 389 30.73 31.79 31.14
C ASN A 389 29.60 31.29 32.05
N LEU A 390 28.62 32.13 32.39
CA LEU A 390 27.49 31.78 33.26
C LEU A 390 26.19 31.56 32.48
N ILE A 391 26.06 32.15 31.30
CA ILE A 391 24.84 32.06 30.49
C ILE A 391 24.46 30.60 30.22
N GLU A 392 25.43 29.73 29.92
CA GLU A 392 25.16 28.32 29.65
C GLU A 392 24.58 27.60 30.87
N SER A 393 25.15 27.84 32.05
CA SER A 393 24.70 27.23 33.31
C SER A 393 23.32 27.72 33.76
N GLU A 394 22.97 28.97 33.45
CA GLU A 394 21.65 29.50 33.77
C GLU A 394 20.58 28.97 32.80
N PHE A 395 20.89 28.82 31.50
CA PHE A 395 19.92 28.29 30.52
C PHE A 395 19.64 26.79 30.69
N PHE A 396 20.70 25.97 30.83
CA PHE A 396 20.60 24.51 30.82
C PHE A 396 20.69 23.85 32.21
N GLY A 397 21.07 24.61 33.25
CA GLY A 397 21.31 24.07 34.58
C GLY A 397 22.62 23.27 34.66
N TYR A 398 22.97 22.81 35.86
CA TYR A 398 24.17 22.01 36.10
C TYR A 398 23.96 20.98 37.20
N VAL A 399 24.76 19.92 37.14
CA VAL A 399 24.82 18.87 38.17
C VAL A 399 25.96 19.17 39.14
N LYS A 400 25.86 18.69 40.38
CA LYS A 400 26.92 18.77 41.39
C LYS A 400 28.25 18.30 40.80
N GLY A 401 29.29 19.12 40.95
CA GLY A 401 30.64 18.84 40.45
C GLY A 401 30.90 19.24 38.99
N ALA A 402 29.97 19.91 38.30
CA ALA A 402 30.15 20.36 36.91
C ALA A 402 31.29 21.37 36.72
N PHE A 403 31.54 22.24 37.71
CA PHE A 403 32.64 23.21 37.74
C PHE A 403 33.02 23.51 39.19
N THR A 404 34.14 24.19 39.40
CA THR A 404 34.62 24.62 40.72
C THR A 404 33.59 25.56 41.37
N GLY A 405 32.88 25.07 42.39
CA GLY A 405 31.82 25.82 43.09
C GLY A 405 30.42 25.19 42.97
N ALA A 406 30.22 24.19 42.11
CA ALA A 406 28.94 23.50 41.95
C ALA A 406 28.66 22.51 43.10
N GLN A 407 28.21 23.02 44.25
CA GLN A 407 27.97 22.25 45.49
C GLN A 407 26.69 21.38 45.44
N SER A 408 25.72 21.75 44.61
CA SER A 408 24.43 21.06 44.42
C SER A 408 23.98 21.15 42.97
N ASP A 409 22.99 20.35 42.59
CA ASP A 409 22.31 20.47 41.30
C ASP A 409 21.50 21.77 41.26
N LYS A 410 21.48 22.45 40.11
CA LYS A 410 20.68 23.65 39.86
C LYS A 410 19.91 23.52 38.55
N PRO A 411 18.56 23.66 38.54
CA PRO A 411 17.77 23.67 37.32
C PRO A 411 18.02 24.94 36.49
N GLY A 412 17.91 24.83 35.17
CA GLY A 412 18.07 25.97 34.26
C GLY A 412 16.76 26.68 33.90
N TYR A 413 16.84 27.75 33.12
CA TYR A 413 15.67 28.46 32.59
C TYR A 413 14.77 27.57 31.73
N LEU A 414 15.34 26.62 30.99
CA LEU A 414 14.54 25.67 30.20
C LEU A 414 13.75 24.69 31.07
N ASP A 415 14.28 24.30 32.23
CA ASP A 415 13.55 23.50 33.23
C ASP A 415 12.41 24.35 33.82
N ALA A 416 12.70 25.59 34.21
CA ALA A 416 11.72 26.50 34.81
C ALA A 416 10.59 26.90 33.85
N ALA A 417 10.87 26.97 32.54
CA ALA A 417 9.90 27.34 31.50
C ALA A 417 9.11 26.15 30.95
N HIS A 418 9.29 24.93 31.47
CA HIS A 418 8.63 23.73 30.96
C HIS A 418 7.10 23.86 30.99
N GLY A 419 6.45 23.61 29.85
CA GLY A 419 5.01 23.78 29.66
C GLY A 419 4.55 25.25 29.57
N GLY A 420 5.47 26.21 29.66
CA GLY A 420 5.22 27.64 29.66
C GLY A 420 5.89 28.36 28.49
N THR A 421 6.31 29.60 28.73
CA THR A 421 6.95 30.48 27.75
C THR A 421 8.30 30.99 28.27
N LEU A 422 9.32 30.95 27.41
CA LEU A 422 10.63 31.57 27.64
C LEU A 422 10.74 32.84 26.79
N PHE A 423 10.82 33.99 27.46
CA PHE A 423 11.06 35.28 26.84
C PHE A 423 12.57 35.57 26.82
N MET A 424 13.11 35.75 25.62
CA MET A 424 14.52 36.00 25.39
C MET A 424 14.71 37.42 24.85
N ASP A 425 15.07 38.35 25.73
CA ASP A 425 15.38 39.71 25.34
C ASP A 425 16.82 39.82 24.83
N GLU A 426 17.03 40.71 23.87
CA GLU A 426 18.31 40.93 23.17
C GLU A 426 18.93 39.64 22.58
N ILE A 427 18.12 38.82 21.90
CA ILE A 427 18.58 37.54 21.32
C ILE A 427 19.76 37.70 20.34
N GLY A 428 19.94 38.89 19.77
CA GLY A 428 21.05 39.23 18.88
C GLY A 428 22.43 39.26 19.56
N GLU A 429 22.50 39.22 20.90
CA GLU A 429 23.76 39.20 21.66
C GLU A 429 24.24 37.77 21.98
N LEU A 430 23.49 36.72 21.61
CA LEU A 430 23.87 35.34 21.90
C LEU A 430 25.10 34.89 21.09
N SER A 431 26.03 34.22 21.78
CA SER A 431 27.17 33.58 21.12
C SER A 431 26.75 32.41 20.23
N LEU A 432 27.56 32.12 19.20
CA LEU A 432 27.28 31.05 18.22
C LEU A 432 27.15 29.67 18.88
N ASN A 433 27.87 29.41 19.96
CA ASN A 433 27.80 28.14 20.71
C ASN A 433 26.45 27.98 21.42
N MET A 434 25.95 29.05 22.05
CA MET A 434 24.62 29.05 22.68
C MET A 434 23.50 28.85 21.66
N GLN A 435 23.61 29.46 20.48
CA GLN A 435 22.64 29.27 19.39
C GLN A 435 22.51 27.78 19.00
N VAL A 436 23.61 27.03 18.95
CA VAL A 436 23.58 25.58 18.64
C VAL A 436 22.86 24.78 19.72
N LYS A 437 23.21 25.02 20.99
CA LYS A 437 22.63 24.28 22.12
C LYS A 437 21.15 24.57 22.28
N LEU A 438 20.76 25.85 22.10
CA LEU A 438 19.35 26.25 22.10
C LEU A 438 18.60 25.67 20.92
N LEU A 439 19.15 25.71 19.71
CA LEU A 439 18.51 25.11 18.52
C LEU A 439 18.16 23.63 18.77
N ARG A 440 19.10 22.85 19.31
CA ARG A 440 18.87 21.44 19.67
C ARG A 440 17.73 21.27 20.68
N ALA A 441 17.69 22.12 21.71
CA ALA A 441 16.62 22.09 22.71
C ALA A 441 15.24 22.39 22.07
N ILE A 442 15.19 23.39 21.18
CA ILE A 442 13.96 23.88 20.53
C ILE A 442 13.43 22.92 19.44
N GLU A 443 14.31 22.15 18.81
CA GLU A 443 13.94 21.11 17.84
C GLU A 443 13.44 19.81 18.50
N GLY A 444 13.40 19.75 19.84
CA GLY A 444 12.92 18.58 20.59
C GLY A 444 13.96 17.46 20.74
N GLN A 445 15.21 17.71 20.33
CA GLN A 445 16.33 16.79 20.57
C GLN A 445 16.75 16.78 22.05
N GLY A 446 16.26 17.75 22.84
CA GLY A 446 16.56 17.90 24.25
C GLY A 446 17.87 18.63 24.50
N TYR A 447 18.25 18.72 25.77
CA TYR A 447 19.49 19.34 26.22
C TYR A 447 20.07 18.59 27.41
N THR A 448 21.35 18.77 27.67
CA THR A 448 22.04 18.13 28.80
C THR A 448 22.55 19.22 29.74
N PRO A 449 22.20 19.18 31.04
CA PRO A 449 22.78 20.08 32.04
C PRO A 449 24.31 19.97 32.07
N LEU A 450 25.02 21.04 32.42
CA LEU A 450 26.47 20.98 32.50
C LEU A 450 26.92 19.92 33.50
N GLY A 451 27.90 19.10 33.11
CA GLY A 451 28.40 17.97 33.89
C GLY A 451 27.44 16.76 33.98
N GLY A 452 26.24 16.86 33.43
CA GLY A 452 25.25 15.79 33.38
C GLY A 452 25.47 14.82 32.21
N ARG A 453 24.86 13.62 32.31
CA ARG A 453 24.83 12.61 31.24
C ARG A 453 23.43 12.34 30.69
N GLU A 454 22.39 12.73 31.42
CA GLU A 454 21.00 12.54 31.01
C GLU A 454 20.51 13.68 30.13
N VAL A 455 19.84 13.33 29.03
CA VAL A 455 19.19 14.29 28.14
C VAL A 455 17.82 14.62 28.70
N LYS A 456 17.59 15.89 28.99
CA LYS A 456 16.28 16.43 29.37
C LYS A 456 15.54 17.00 28.16
N LYS A 457 14.20 16.95 28.19
CA LYS A 457 13.34 17.59 27.19
C LYS A 457 12.43 18.60 27.87
N ALA A 458 12.38 19.82 27.32
CA ALA A 458 11.47 20.84 27.79
C ALA A 458 10.55 21.30 26.66
N ASP A 459 9.23 21.31 26.93
CA ASP A 459 8.24 21.86 26.01
C ASP A 459 8.09 23.36 26.31
N VAL A 460 8.81 24.19 25.56
CA VAL A 460 8.88 25.64 25.81
C VAL A 460 8.50 26.43 24.56
N ARG A 461 7.58 27.38 24.73
CA ARG A 461 7.29 28.37 23.69
C ARG A 461 8.28 29.53 23.80
N ILE A 462 8.98 29.85 22.72
CA ILE A 462 9.90 30.99 22.69
C ILE A 462 9.22 32.25 22.19
N ILE A 463 9.43 33.34 22.92
CA ILE A 463 9.21 34.71 22.44
C ILE A 463 10.56 35.43 22.52
N ALA A 464 11.11 35.83 21.38
CA ALA A 464 12.39 36.53 21.32
C ALA A 464 12.19 38.02 21.05
N ALA A 465 13.08 38.87 21.55
CA ALA A 465 13.09 40.31 21.29
C ALA A 465 14.48 40.81 20.89
N THR A 466 14.52 41.79 20.00
CA THR A 466 15.77 42.42 19.54
C THR A 466 15.53 43.82 18.98
N ASN A 467 16.50 44.71 19.18
CA ASN A 467 16.59 46.01 18.51
C ASN A 467 17.49 45.99 17.26
N LYS A 468 18.23 44.89 17.03
CA LYS A 468 19.09 44.71 15.85
C LYS A 468 18.35 43.95 14.75
N ASP A 469 18.71 44.22 13.50
CA ASP A 469 18.25 43.45 12.34
C ASP A 469 18.93 42.08 12.29
N LEU A 470 18.19 41.02 12.66
CA LEU A 470 18.72 39.65 12.64
C LEU A 470 19.09 39.18 11.24
N SER A 471 18.45 39.69 10.19
CA SER A 471 18.77 39.32 8.81
C SER A 471 20.16 39.82 8.43
N GLN A 472 20.55 41.01 8.90
CA GLN A 472 21.91 41.54 8.73
C GLN A 472 22.93 40.75 9.57
N LEU A 473 22.62 40.45 10.83
CA LEU A 473 23.49 39.64 11.69
C LEU A 473 23.71 38.22 11.17
N MET A 474 22.70 37.64 10.50
CA MET A 474 22.82 36.36 9.82
C MET A 474 23.78 36.44 8.62
N ARG A 475 23.72 37.52 7.83
CA ARG A 475 24.67 37.74 6.71
C ARG A 475 26.09 37.99 7.20
N ALA A 476 26.24 38.68 8.32
CA ALA A 476 27.53 38.95 8.97
C ALA A 476 28.13 37.71 9.67
N GLY A 477 27.37 36.63 9.83
CA GLY A 477 27.82 35.39 10.47
C GLY A 477 27.74 35.38 12.00
N SER A 478 27.22 36.45 12.63
CA SER A 478 26.99 36.51 14.08
C SER A 478 25.78 35.67 14.53
N ILE A 479 24.81 35.45 13.63
CA ILE A 479 23.66 34.58 13.85
C ILE A 479 23.69 33.45 12.82
N ARG A 480 23.49 32.20 13.27
CA ARG A 480 23.42 31.06 12.36
C ARG A 480 22.11 31.05 11.58
N LYS A 481 22.19 30.63 10.30
CA LYS A 481 21.03 30.55 9.39
C LYS A 481 19.94 29.60 9.92
N ASP A 482 20.34 28.42 10.41
CA ASP A 482 19.42 27.42 10.96
C ASP A 482 18.68 27.94 12.20
N PHE A 483 19.39 28.59 13.12
CA PHE A 483 18.82 29.24 14.29
C PHE A 483 17.86 30.38 13.90
N PHE A 484 18.23 31.21 12.92
CA PHE A 484 17.39 32.29 12.42
C PHE A 484 16.02 31.79 11.94
N TYR A 485 15.98 30.82 11.02
CA TYR A 485 14.71 30.32 10.48
C TYR A 485 13.85 29.60 11.51
N ARG A 486 14.46 29.02 12.56
CA ARG A 486 13.72 28.35 13.64
C ARG A 486 13.04 29.32 14.59
N ILE A 487 13.68 30.45 14.89
CA ILE A 487 13.13 31.46 15.83
C ILE A 487 12.22 32.45 15.08
N HIS A 488 12.55 32.78 13.82
CA HIS A 488 11.89 33.80 13.01
C HIS A 488 10.60 33.27 12.31
N ILE A 489 9.63 32.79 13.09
CA ILE A 489 8.38 32.25 12.55
C ILE A 489 7.32 33.37 12.42
N ILE A 490 7.00 34.05 13.52
CA ILE A 490 6.03 35.15 13.53
C ILE A 490 6.76 36.46 13.92
N PRO A 491 7.10 37.33 12.95
CA PRO A 491 7.70 38.62 13.24
C PRO A 491 6.64 39.68 13.59
N ILE A 492 6.87 40.41 14.69
CA ILE A 492 6.07 41.56 15.13
C ILE A 492 7.01 42.74 15.31
N THR A 493 6.72 43.87 14.67
CA THR A 493 7.56 45.08 14.76
C THR A 493 6.84 46.17 15.53
N LEU A 494 7.41 46.57 16.68
CA LEU A 494 6.91 47.71 17.45
C LEU A 494 7.44 49.03 16.83
N PRO A 495 6.54 49.95 16.43
CA PRO A 495 6.94 51.22 15.88
C PRO A 495 7.62 52.09 16.95
N PRO A 496 8.65 52.87 16.57
CA PRO A 496 9.23 53.87 17.45
C PRO A 496 8.21 54.97 17.76
N LEU A 497 8.36 55.65 18.89
CA LEU A 497 7.39 56.62 19.42
C LEU A 497 7.15 57.79 18.44
N ARG A 498 8.18 58.23 17.72
CA ARG A 498 8.07 59.23 16.63
C ARG A 498 7.17 58.83 15.47
N HIS A 499 6.90 57.54 15.27
CA HIS A 499 5.95 57.06 14.24
C HIS A 499 4.53 56.82 14.79
N ARG A 500 4.32 57.10 16.09
CA ARG A 500 3.03 57.00 16.78
C ARG A 500 2.79 58.18 17.72
N THR A 501 2.96 59.39 17.19
CA THR A 501 2.87 60.65 17.96
C THR A 501 1.49 60.87 18.60
N ASP A 502 0.42 60.32 18.02
CA ASP A 502 -0.94 60.34 18.57
C ASP A 502 -1.07 59.62 19.93
N ASP A 503 -0.12 58.73 20.24
CA ASP A 503 -0.07 57.98 21.49
C ASP A 503 0.67 58.74 22.59
N ILE A 504 1.49 59.75 22.26
CA ILE A 504 2.29 60.51 23.23
C ILE A 504 1.40 61.16 24.31
N PRO A 505 0.30 61.88 23.99
CA PRO A 505 -0.56 62.45 25.01
C PRO A 505 -1.20 61.42 25.94
N LEU A 506 -1.57 60.25 25.40
CA LEU A 506 -2.16 59.15 26.18
C LEU A 506 -1.15 58.55 27.14
N LEU A 507 0.08 58.31 26.67
CA LEU A 507 1.19 57.80 27.49
C LEU A 507 1.55 58.78 28.60
N ILE A 508 1.61 60.08 28.29
CA ILE A 508 1.87 61.12 29.29
C ILE A 508 0.79 61.11 30.37
N HIS A 509 -0.48 61.10 29.98
CA HIS A 509 -1.59 61.05 30.92
C HIS A 509 -1.54 59.78 31.79
N HIS A 510 -1.22 58.63 31.20
CA HIS A 510 -1.07 57.37 31.92
C HIS A 510 0.06 57.43 32.96
N PHE A 511 1.24 57.91 32.59
CA PHE A 511 2.38 57.99 33.51
C PHE A 511 2.19 59.03 34.61
N LEU A 512 1.53 60.15 34.33
CA LEU A 512 1.15 61.12 35.36
C LEU A 512 0.20 60.49 36.39
N GLN A 513 -0.81 59.74 35.93
CA GLN A 513 -1.74 59.03 36.81
C GLN A 513 -1.05 57.95 37.66
N GLN A 514 -0.09 57.20 37.09
CA GLN A 514 0.63 56.15 37.83
C GLN A 514 1.52 56.69 38.96
N ASN A 515 2.02 57.92 38.87
CA ASN A 515 2.96 58.51 39.82
C ASN A 515 2.31 59.56 40.75
N SER A 516 0.98 59.69 40.72
CA SER A 516 0.23 60.61 41.58
C SER A 516 -0.41 59.83 42.74
N ASP A 517 0.16 59.91 43.95
CA ASP A 517 -0.41 59.28 45.16
C ASP A 517 -1.67 60.02 45.69
N THR A 518 -2.05 61.14 45.09
CA THR A 518 -3.17 61.98 45.52
C THR A 518 -3.99 62.46 44.32
N ASN A 519 -5.30 62.58 44.52
CA ASN A 519 -6.36 63.00 43.57
C ASN A 519 -6.17 64.41 42.93
N GLN A 520 -4.96 64.97 42.92
CA GLN A 520 -4.65 66.18 42.17
C GLN A 520 -4.30 65.81 40.72
N SER A 521 -5.15 66.21 39.78
CA SER A 521 -4.82 66.16 38.35
C SER A 521 -3.64 67.09 38.06
N VAL A 522 -2.43 66.53 38.06
CA VAL A 522 -1.23 67.21 37.57
C VAL A 522 -1.39 67.38 36.07
N SER A 523 -1.76 68.59 35.65
CA SER A 523 -1.92 68.94 34.23
C SER A 523 -0.67 69.65 33.73
N LEU A 524 -0.09 69.14 32.64
CA LEU A 524 1.07 69.77 32.03
C LEU A 524 0.67 71.06 31.30
N PRO A 525 1.48 72.13 31.39
CA PRO A 525 1.29 73.31 30.57
C PRO A 525 1.22 72.95 29.07
N LYS A 526 0.32 73.58 28.31
CA LYS A 526 0.16 73.30 26.86
C LYS A 526 1.47 73.41 26.07
N LYS A 527 2.33 74.37 26.43
CA LYS A 527 3.65 74.59 25.82
C LYS A 527 4.60 73.41 26.05
N VAL A 528 4.53 72.80 27.22
CA VAL A 528 5.29 71.62 27.60
C VAL A 528 4.80 70.40 26.82
N MET A 529 3.49 70.20 26.75
CA MET A 529 2.88 69.11 25.98
C MET A 529 3.27 69.18 24.49
N GLN A 530 3.19 70.37 23.87
CA GLN A 530 3.63 70.57 22.48
C GLN A 530 5.12 70.28 22.28
N SER A 531 5.97 70.67 23.24
CA SER A 531 7.40 70.38 23.17
C SER A 531 7.68 68.88 23.25
N MET A 532 6.92 68.14 24.06
CA MET A 532 6.99 66.68 24.17
C MET A 532 6.47 65.98 22.91
N MET A 533 5.45 66.51 22.23
CA MET A 533 4.94 65.93 20.98
C MET A 533 5.88 66.14 19.79
N ASN A 534 6.64 67.23 19.78
CA ASN A 534 7.58 67.58 18.70
C ASN A 534 8.98 66.98 18.87
N TYR A 535 9.23 66.26 19.98
CA TYR A 535 10.51 65.62 20.23
C TYR A 535 10.51 64.18 19.67
N ASP A 536 11.64 63.74 19.12
CA ASP A 536 11.75 62.46 18.39
C ASP A 536 11.80 61.23 19.30
N TRP A 537 12.05 61.41 20.60
CA TRP A 537 12.15 60.34 21.61
C TRP A 537 13.07 59.18 21.19
N PRO A 538 14.40 59.40 21.04
CA PRO A 538 15.35 58.35 20.68
C PRO A 538 15.35 57.17 21.67
N GLY A 539 15.04 57.38 22.94
CA GLY A 539 14.84 56.33 23.94
C GLY A 539 13.37 55.88 24.11
N ASN A 540 12.50 56.29 23.17
CA ASN A 540 11.10 55.90 23.05
C ASN A 540 10.30 56.07 24.36
N VAL A 541 9.47 55.10 24.72
CA VAL A 541 8.58 55.16 25.89
C VAL A 541 9.37 55.20 27.20
N ARG A 542 10.52 54.54 27.27
CA ARG A 542 11.40 54.55 28.45
C ARG A 542 11.95 55.95 28.73
N GLU A 543 12.37 56.67 27.69
CA GLU A 543 12.82 58.06 27.82
C GLU A 543 11.66 59.00 28.19
N LEU A 544 10.49 58.81 27.57
CA LEU A 544 9.28 59.57 27.91
C LEU A 544 8.92 59.40 29.40
N GLN A 545 8.87 58.16 29.87
CA GLN A 545 8.59 57.82 31.27
C GLN A 545 9.61 58.48 32.22
N ASN A 546 10.90 58.33 31.93
CA ASN A 546 11.97 58.94 32.73
C ASN A 546 11.90 60.47 32.74
N THR A 547 11.49 61.09 31.62
CA THR A 547 11.36 62.54 31.51
C THR A 547 10.17 63.06 32.32
N ILE A 548 9.05 62.35 32.31
CA ILE A 548 7.89 62.67 33.17
C ILE A 548 8.26 62.50 34.64
N HIS A 549 8.97 61.43 34.99
CA HIS A 549 9.40 61.20 36.37
C HIS A 549 10.35 62.31 36.86
N ARG A 550 11.31 62.74 36.03
CA ARG A 550 12.18 63.90 36.31
C ARG A 550 11.38 65.20 36.43
N TYR A 551 10.37 65.41 35.59
CA TYR A 551 9.51 66.58 35.67
C TYR A 551 8.72 66.63 36.99
N LEU A 552 8.17 65.49 37.44
CA LEU A 552 7.47 65.40 38.73
C LEU A 552 8.42 65.65 39.92
N ALA A 553 9.68 65.20 39.83
CA ALA A 553 10.67 65.37 40.90
C ALA A 553 11.26 66.79 40.97
N PHE A 554 11.52 67.44 39.83
CA PHE A 554 12.28 68.70 39.78
C PHE A 554 11.54 69.90 39.17
N GLY A 555 10.30 69.71 38.69
CA GLY A 555 9.44 70.77 38.16
C GLY A 555 9.85 71.36 36.81
N HIS A 556 10.91 70.83 36.17
CA HIS A 556 11.38 71.27 34.86
C HIS A 556 11.62 70.07 33.93
N ILE A 557 11.46 70.30 32.63
CA ILE A 557 11.76 69.29 31.61
C ILE A 557 13.17 69.51 31.11
N ASP A 558 13.99 68.51 31.36
CA ASP A 558 15.31 68.39 30.75
C ASP A 558 15.24 67.32 29.66
N PHE A 559 14.99 67.77 28.42
CA PHE A 559 15.18 66.87 27.28
C PHE A 559 16.65 66.54 27.24
N PHE A 560 17.00 65.24 27.31
CA PHE A 560 18.30 64.78 26.84
C PHE A 560 18.29 65.00 25.32
N SER A 561 18.44 66.24 24.88
CA SER A 561 19.26 66.43 23.71
C SER A 561 20.58 65.74 24.09
N PRO A 562 21.09 64.73 23.35
CA PRO A 562 22.50 64.88 22.99
C PRO A 562 22.53 66.32 22.56
N GLN A 563 23.23 67.17 23.32
CA GLN A 563 23.39 68.56 22.93
C GLN A 563 23.43 68.49 21.43
N LYS A 564 22.59 69.28 20.74
CA LYS A 564 23.11 69.81 19.50
C LYS A 564 24.53 70.15 19.90
N GLU A 565 25.47 69.35 19.42
CA GLU A 565 26.54 69.92 18.72
C GLU A 565 25.83 70.98 17.85
N GLU A 566 25.57 72.19 18.41
CA GLU A 566 26.54 73.23 18.26
C GLU A 566 27.83 72.49 17.95
N LYS A 567 27.99 72.21 16.66
CA LYS A 567 29.03 72.84 15.93
C LYS A 567 29.26 74.26 16.53
N ARG A 568 29.75 74.39 17.78
CA ARG A 568 31.17 74.54 18.02
C ARG A 568 31.82 73.65 16.99
N THR A 569 31.89 74.20 15.78
CA THR A 569 33.11 74.18 15.04
C THR A 569 34.19 74.32 16.09
N ILE A 570 34.66 73.18 16.60
CA ILE A 570 36.07 72.90 16.49
C ILE A 570 36.34 73.34 15.06
N HIS A 571 36.87 74.55 14.93
CA HIS A 571 37.71 74.84 13.79
C HIS A 571 38.71 73.70 13.84
N ASN A 572 38.40 72.59 13.17
CA ASN A 572 39.40 71.92 12.40
C ASN A 572 39.80 73.02 11.43
N PRO A 573 40.99 73.61 11.59
CA PRO A 573 41.55 74.35 10.49
C PRO A 573 41.56 73.32 9.37
N SER A 574 40.81 73.60 8.31
CA SER A 574 40.91 72.84 7.08
C SER A 574 42.39 72.63 6.80
N PHE A 575 42.79 71.42 6.42
CA PHE A 575 43.96 71.30 5.56
C PHE A 575 43.65 72.18 4.35
N GLY A 576 44.21 73.39 4.33
CA GLY A 576 44.31 74.16 3.10
C GLY A 576 45.09 73.30 2.13
N GLU A 577 44.66 73.29 0.87
CA GLU A 577 45.44 72.70 -0.21
C GLU A 577 46.90 73.15 -0.09
N PRO A 578 47.88 72.29 -0.42
CA PRO A 578 49.29 72.63 -0.30
C PRO A 578 49.63 73.79 -1.24
N GLY A 579 49.56 75.00 -0.70
CA GLY A 579 50.14 76.20 -1.27
C GLY A 579 51.66 76.09 -1.22
N THR A 580 52.28 76.45 -2.33
CA THR A 580 53.70 76.33 -2.64
C THR A 580 54.59 77.24 -1.79
N ASP A 581 54.83 76.85 -0.54
CA ASP A 581 56.01 77.27 0.21
C ASP A 581 56.39 76.19 1.22
N HIS A 582 57.56 75.57 1.03
CA HIS A 582 58.08 74.52 1.90
C HIS A 582 58.59 75.13 3.22
N LEU A 583 57.67 75.43 4.14
CA LEU A 583 58.02 75.66 5.55
C LEU A 583 58.53 74.34 6.15
N LYS A 584 59.61 74.40 6.93
CA LYS A 584 60.13 73.21 7.59
C LYS A 584 59.10 72.73 8.61
N LEU A 585 58.89 71.41 8.67
CA LEU A 585 57.91 70.76 9.56
C LEU A 585 57.99 71.24 11.01
N GLN A 586 59.20 71.57 11.46
CA GLN A 586 59.47 72.03 12.82
C GLN A 586 58.81 73.39 13.11
N ASP A 587 58.80 74.31 12.15
CA ASP A 587 58.20 75.65 12.31
C ASP A 587 56.67 75.57 12.36
N VAL A 588 56.07 74.65 11.59
CA VAL A 588 54.62 74.40 11.58
C VAL A 588 54.16 73.76 12.89
N LEU A 589 54.93 72.81 13.42
CA LEU A 589 54.63 72.15 14.69
C LEU A 589 54.79 73.11 15.88
N GLU A 590 55.82 73.96 15.90
CA GLU A 590 56.01 74.93 16.98
C GLU A 590 54.91 76.01 17.00
N ALA A 591 54.45 76.47 15.85
CA ALA A 591 53.33 77.42 15.76
C ALA A 591 52.02 76.81 16.29
N ARG A 592 51.73 75.55 15.93
CA ARG A 592 50.53 74.84 16.39
C ARG A 592 50.60 74.46 17.87
N GLU A 593 51.78 74.07 18.35
CA GLU A 593 51.99 73.78 19.76
C GLU A 593 51.78 75.04 20.62
N ARG A 594 52.27 76.20 20.17
CA ARG A 594 52.01 77.48 20.83
C ARG A 594 50.52 77.82 20.90
N GLU A 595 49.79 77.74 19.78
CA GLU A 595 48.34 78.01 19.74
C GLU A 595 47.57 77.11 20.69
N TYR A 596 47.91 75.82 20.71
CA TYR A 596 47.20 74.84 21.52
C TYR A 596 47.44 75.02 23.03
N ILE A 597 48.69 75.32 23.42
CA ILE A 597 49.01 75.62 24.82
C ILE A 597 48.33 76.92 25.28
N ASP A 598 48.33 77.97 24.46
CA ASP A 598 47.66 79.24 24.79
C ASP A 598 46.14 79.10 24.93
N TYR A 599 45.52 78.32 24.03
CA TYR A 599 44.09 77.98 24.09
C TYR A 599 43.74 77.27 25.40
N LEU A 600 44.48 76.22 25.78
CA LEU A 600 44.23 75.48 27.02
C LEU A 600 44.51 76.32 28.27
N LEU A 601 45.50 77.22 28.22
CA LEU A 601 45.72 78.17 29.31
C LEU A 601 44.51 79.11 29.47
N HIS A 602 43.95 79.65 28.40
CA HIS A 602 42.79 80.54 28.50
C HIS A 602 41.51 79.81 28.94
N GLU A 603 41.23 78.62 28.38
CA GLU A 603 40.06 77.80 28.70
C GLU A 603 40.01 77.43 30.19
N TYR A 604 41.18 77.10 30.76
CA TYR A 604 41.31 76.73 32.17
C TYR A 604 41.78 77.89 33.06
N LYS A 605 41.55 79.15 32.65
CA LYS A 605 41.84 80.38 33.42
C LYS A 605 43.25 80.43 33.99
N TRP A 606 44.23 80.04 33.17
CA TRP A 606 45.66 80.01 33.48
C TRP A 606 46.07 79.08 34.63
N HIS A 607 45.24 78.09 34.98
CA HIS A 607 45.59 77.03 35.94
C HIS A 607 46.60 76.05 35.34
N ARG A 608 47.88 76.45 35.30
CA ARG A 608 49.03 75.69 34.75
C ARG A 608 49.13 74.24 35.23
N SER A 609 48.65 73.99 36.44
CA SER A 609 48.61 72.67 37.08
C SER A 609 47.65 71.69 36.43
N LYS A 610 46.46 72.16 36.06
CA LYS A 610 45.46 71.35 35.36
C LYS A 610 45.80 71.21 33.89
N VAL A 611 46.33 72.27 33.29
CA VAL A 611 46.78 72.27 31.90
C VAL A 611 47.92 71.28 31.67
N SER A 612 48.89 71.17 32.59
CA SER A 612 49.96 70.17 32.49
C SER A 612 49.44 68.73 32.56
N GLU A 613 48.44 68.47 33.41
CA GLU A 613 47.82 67.16 33.58
C GLU A 613 47.01 66.76 32.33
N ILE A 614 46.24 67.69 31.77
CA ILE A 614 45.46 67.48 30.54
C ILE A 614 46.38 67.24 29.34
N LEU A 615 47.49 67.99 29.24
CA LEU A 615 48.50 67.79 28.20
C LEU A 615 49.35 66.53 28.42
N GLY A 616 49.25 65.88 29.58
CA GLY A 616 50.05 64.70 29.92
C GLY A 616 51.55 64.98 30.06
N ILE A 617 51.94 66.24 30.33
CA ILE A 617 53.35 66.64 30.47
C ILE A 617 53.66 67.16 31.87
N ASP A 618 54.91 66.98 32.31
CA ASP A 618 55.35 67.54 33.60
C ASP A 618 55.27 69.08 33.60
N ARG A 619 54.92 69.66 34.76
CA ARG A 619 54.79 71.13 34.92
C ARG A 619 56.05 71.89 34.52
N ARG A 620 57.23 71.33 34.74
CA ARG A 620 58.51 71.97 34.39
C ARG A 620 58.69 72.05 32.87
N THR A 621 58.19 71.04 32.15
CA THR A 621 58.20 70.98 30.69
C THR A 621 57.20 71.97 30.08
N LEU A 622 55.99 72.05 30.65
CA LEU A 622 54.99 73.05 30.25
C LEU A 622 55.55 74.47 30.44
N PHE A 623 56.17 74.76 31.59
CA PHE A 623 56.78 76.06 31.86
C PHE A 623 57.91 76.41 30.89
N ARG A 624 58.76 75.43 30.52
CA ARG A 624 59.81 75.62 29.53
C ARG A 624 59.24 75.94 28.15
N LYS A 625 58.16 75.26 27.74
CA LYS A 625 57.47 75.50 26.46
C LYS A 625 56.76 76.85 26.43
N MET A 626 56.06 77.24 27.51
CA MET A 626 55.47 78.57 27.64
C MET A 626 56.53 79.67 27.45
N LYS A 627 57.68 79.53 28.12
CA LYS A 627 58.78 80.50 27.99
C LYS A 627 59.41 80.54 26.59
N ALA A 628 59.56 79.39 25.94
CA ALA A 628 60.09 79.31 24.57
C ALA A 628 59.15 79.95 23.53
N HIS A 629 57.84 79.89 23.77
CA HIS A 629 56.82 80.46 22.89
C HIS A 629 56.36 81.87 23.28
N GLY A 630 56.90 82.46 24.36
CA GLY A 630 56.59 83.82 24.82
C GLY A 630 55.22 83.97 25.49
N LEU A 631 54.71 82.93 26.14
CA LEU A 631 53.42 82.85 26.85
C LEU A 631 53.55 82.92 28.38
#